data_AF-A0AAW4UTQ7-F1
#
_entry.id   AF-A0AAW4UTQ7-F1
#
_cell.length_a   1.000
_cell.length_b   1.000
_cell.length_c   1.000
_cell.angle_alpha   90.00
_cell.angle_beta   90.00
_cell.angle_gamma   90.00
#
_symmetry.space_group_name_H-M   'P 1'
#
loop_
_entity.id
_entity.type
_entity.pdbx_description
1 polymer ?
#
loop_
_entity_poly.entity_id
_entity_poly.type
_entity_poly.pdbx_seq_one_letter_code
_entity_poly.pdbx_strand_id
1 'polypeptide(L)'
;MKYNETIKSLIKKGLDEVTHSSTGHLSLSTRRAILQAINEPYIIGRISILCALKVYPIWNDFFRNDTKIIGLIEKTEKYLLGQTSKKDLLKDANHLDVFADDYMEDDITASFSAKVAVHAAYDASSDADMVIGDYDFDEEIEDPDEWDTAFLASLVYNGGIVDLDSVDDRRNKEFWNWYLTECSSTALDKDKMLTNDYKIERPIYNASEQPRTQTHEYVNNDKVMSLFNQLENIFTKILSYAKWDVFIFDAYRVAKVSYDEVSYCKDGVIHDCNLSVTVLMHIDNFIRDIKKEMYESKKEEGGFYELKMTVNKNGDFVKEFNYDVRVEVLQKAFDDYDFTDDFKIYPRTKKFIPDWLADILKRKRISF
;
A
#
# COMPACT_ATOMS: atom_id res chain seq x y z
N MET A 1 -37.59 -13.29 6.26
CA MET A 1 -37.76 -12.68 7.59
C MET A 1 -37.44 -13.60 8.78
N LYS A 2 -37.44 -14.94 8.66
CA LYS A 2 -37.04 -15.88 9.73
C LYS A 2 -35.56 -15.79 10.16
N TYR A 3 -34.64 -15.49 9.23
CA TYR A 3 -33.20 -15.35 9.49
C TYR A 3 -32.87 -14.35 10.60
N ASN A 4 -33.64 -13.26 10.68
CA ASN A 4 -33.35 -12.15 11.58
C ASN A 4 -33.63 -12.50 13.05
N GLU A 5 -34.62 -13.35 13.36
CA GLU A 5 -34.97 -13.68 14.75
C GLU A 5 -33.96 -14.63 15.40
N THR A 6 -33.52 -15.67 14.68
CA THR A 6 -32.51 -16.61 15.20
C THR A 6 -31.18 -15.89 15.46
N ILE A 7 -30.70 -15.10 14.49
CA ILE A 7 -29.47 -14.32 14.63
C ILE A 7 -29.60 -13.32 15.79
N LYS A 8 -30.71 -12.60 15.91
CA LYS A 8 -30.97 -11.69 17.05
C LYS A 8 -30.95 -12.41 18.39
N SER A 9 -31.53 -13.61 18.47
CA SER A 9 -31.53 -14.42 19.69
C SER A 9 -30.11 -14.84 20.08
N LEU A 10 -29.31 -15.29 19.10
CA LEU A 10 -27.91 -15.67 19.32
C LEU A 10 -27.03 -14.47 19.69
N ILE A 11 -27.23 -13.31 19.05
CA ILE A 11 -26.57 -12.05 19.41
C ILE A 11 -26.89 -11.68 20.87
N LYS A 12 -28.17 -11.76 21.27
CA LYS A 12 -28.56 -11.49 22.66
C LYS A 12 -27.89 -12.46 23.63
N LYS A 13 -27.87 -13.75 23.31
CA LYS A 13 -27.16 -14.77 24.10
C LYS A 13 -25.68 -14.41 24.24
N GLY A 14 -25.01 -14.03 23.14
CA GLY A 14 -23.61 -13.62 23.16
C GLY A 14 -23.36 -12.36 23.99
N LEU A 15 -24.26 -11.38 23.94
CA LEU A 15 -24.15 -10.17 24.76
C LEU A 15 -24.31 -10.48 26.25
N ASP A 16 -25.24 -11.39 26.59
CA ASP A 16 -25.40 -11.89 27.95
C ASP A 16 -24.14 -12.64 28.41
N GLU A 17 -23.54 -13.48 27.55
CA GLU A 17 -22.29 -14.20 27.80
C GLU A 17 -21.11 -13.25 28.09
N VAL A 18 -20.85 -12.29 27.19
CA VAL A 18 -19.81 -11.26 27.35
C VAL A 18 -20.03 -10.41 28.60
N THR A 19 -21.28 -10.15 28.97
CA THR A 19 -21.60 -9.34 30.15
C THR A 19 -21.25 -10.04 31.46
N HIS A 20 -21.46 -11.36 31.53
CA HIS A 20 -21.23 -12.17 32.73
C HIS A 20 -19.85 -12.86 32.75
N SER A 21 -19.11 -12.84 31.64
CA SER A 21 -17.72 -13.28 31.58
C SER A 21 -16.81 -12.34 32.37
N SER A 22 -15.94 -12.90 33.23
CA SER A 22 -14.95 -12.12 33.98
C SER A 22 -13.93 -11.44 33.06
N THR A 23 -13.62 -12.05 31.92
CA THR A 23 -12.67 -11.53 30.92
C THR A 23 -13.36 -10.83 29.74
N GLY A 24 -14.70 -10.74 29.77
CA GLY A 24 -15.49 -10.18 28.66
C GLY A 24 -15.45 -11.01 27.38
N HIS A 25 -15.01 -12.26 27.45
CA HIS A 25 -14.82 -13.15 26.30
C HIS A 25 -16.14 -13.69 25.71
N LEU A 26 -16.14 -13.95 24.40
CA LEU A 26 -17.22 -14.58 23.63
C LEU A 26 -16.74 -15.91 23.04
N SER A 27 -17.31 -17.01 23.50
CA SER A 27 -16.87 -18.36 23.12
C SER A 27 -17.01 -18.66 21.64
N LEU A 28 -16.07 -19.46 21.12
CA LEU A 28 -16.12 -20.10 19.80
C LEU A 28 -17.47 -20.72 19.51
N SER A 29 -18.07 -21.41 20.48
CA SER A 29 -19.38 -22.06 20.33
C SER A 29 -20.49 -21.07 19.94
N THR A 30 -20.53 -19.91 20.59
CA THR A 30 -21.52 -18.87 20.30
C THR A 30 -21.19 -18.17 18.98
N ARG A 31 -19.90 -17.92 18.68
CA ARG A 31 -19.47 -17.33 17.40
C ARG A 31 -19.83 -18.21 16.21
N ARG A 32 -19.52 -19.52 16.27
CA ARG A 32 -19.91 -20.50 15.26
C ARG A 32 -21.41 -20.60 15.09
N ALA A 33 -22.18 -20.63 16.18
CA ALA A 33 -23.64 -20.66 16.09
C ALA A 33 -24.21 -19.44 15.34
N ILE A 34 -23.62 -18.26 15.54
CA ILE A 34 -23.99 -17.05 14.80
C ILE A 34 -23.64 -17.21 13.31
N LEU A 35 -22.41 -17.62 12.99
CA LEU A 35 -21.98 -17.82 11.59
C LEU A 35 -22.80 -18.90 10.88
N GLN A 36 -23.15 -20.00 11.55
CA GLN A 36 -24.04 -21.05 11.06
C GLN A 36 -25.48 -20.56 10.84
N ALA A 37 -25.97 -19.66 11.69
CA ALA A 37 -27.29 -19.05 11.48
C ALA A 37 -27.29 -18.07 10.29
N ILE A 38 -26.15 -17.46 9.97
CA ILE A 38 -25.94 -16.62 8.79
C ILE A 38 -25.81 -17.48 7.54
N ASN A 39 -24.89 -18.44 7.52
CA ASN A 39 -24.58 -19.39 6.44
C ASN A 39 -24.58 -18.78 5.02
N GLU A 40 -24.03 -17.58 4.89
CA GLU A 40 -23.90 -16.86 3.62
C GLU A 40 -22.42 -16.44 3.47
N PRO A 41 -21.63 -17.06 2.58
CA PRO A 41 -20.20 -16.77 2.42
C PRO A 41 -19.91 -15.27 2.22
N TYR A 42 -20.78 -14.59 1.47
CA TYR A 42 -20.69 -13.14 1.27
C TYR A 42 -20.79 -12.34 2.57
N ILE A 43 -21.71 -12.71 3.47
CA ILE A 43 -21.87 -12.02 4.77
C ILE A 43 -20.73 -12.37 5.72
N ILE A 44 -20.30 -13.63 5.74
CA ILE A 44 -19.16 -14.09 6.56
C ILE A 44 -17.89 -13.33 6.14
N GLY A 45 -17.59 -13.25 4.84
CA GLY A 45 -16.45 -12.45 4.34
C GLY A 45 -16.53 -10.97 4.73
N ARG A 46 -17.74 -10.38 4.75
CA ARG A 46 -17.95 -8.99 5.23
C ARG A 46 -17.64 -8.84 6.73
N ILE A 47 -18.00 -9.82 7.55
CA ILE A 47 -17.63 -9.84 8.98
C ILE A 47 -16.10 -9.86 9.12
N SER A 48 -15.42 -10.72 8.36
CA SER A 48 -13.95 -10.81 8.41
C SER A 48 -13.27 -9.51 7.96
N ILE A 49 -13.79 -8.84 6.92
CA ILE A 49 -13.33 -7.50 6.51
C ILE A 49 -13.49 -6.48 7.65
N LEU A 50 -14.63 -6.47 8.33
CA LEU A 50 -14.87 -5.55 9.45
C LEU A 50 -13.91 -5.80 10.61
N CYS A 51 -13.62 -7.07 10.92
CA CYS A 51 -12.60 -7.45 11.90
C CYS A 51 -11.22 -6.90 11.50
N ALA A 52 -10.82 -7.03 10.23
CA ALA A 52 -9.57 -6.46 9.73
C ALA A 52 -9.54 -4.93 9.83
N LEU A 53 -10.62 -4.23 9.47
CA LEU A 53 -10.72 -2.77 9.60
C LEU A 53 -10.68 -2.30 11.06
N LYS A 54 -11.21 -3.09 12.00
CA LYS A 54 -11.21 -2.77 13.43
C LYS A 54 -9.80 -2.70 14.00
N VAL A 55 -8.89 -3.54 13.52
CA VAL A 55 -7.50 -3.61 14.00
C VAL A 55 -6.50 -2.90 13.09
N TYR A 56 -6.84 -2.63 11.82
CA TYR A 56 -5.99 -1.92 10.86
C TYR A 56 -5.30 -0.65 11.39
N PRO A 57 -5.93 0.21 12.23
CA PRO A 57 -5.23 1.36 12.81
C PRO A 57 -3.92 1.01 13.54
N ILE A 58 -3.81 -0.19 14.13
CA ILE A 58 -2.57 -0.65 14.79
C ILE A 58 -1.45 -0.82 13.76
N TRP A 59 -1.72 -1.48 12.63
CA TRP A 59 -0.76 -1.56 11.54
C TRP A 59 -0.40 -0.17 11.00
N ASN A 60 -1.39 0.68 10.79
CA ASN A 60 -1.18 2.03 10.26
C ASN A 60 -0.39 2.93 11.23
N ASP A 61 -0.49 2.72 12.54
CA ASP A 61 0.32 3.42 13.53
C ASP A 61 1.78 2.94 13.54
N PHE A 62 2.00 1.63 13.36
CA PHE A 62 3.34 1.01 13.28
C PHE A 62 4.05 1.34 11.96
N PHE A 63 3.38 1.12 10.84
CA PHE A 63 3.83 1.49 9.50
C PHE A 63 2.91 2.52 8.87
N ARG A 64 3.12 3.77 9.30
CA ARG A 64 2.48 4.92 8.67
C ARG A 64 2.74 4.87 7.16
N ASN A 65 1.69 5.11 6.39
CA ASN A 65 1.73 5.22 4.94
C ASN A 65 1.91 3.89 4.18
N ASP A 66 1.89 2.75 4.86
CA ASP A 66 1.77 1.47 4.17
C ASP A 66 0.34 1.26 3.65
N THR A 67 0.22 1.18 2.33
CA THR A 67 -1.06 1.00 1.66
C THR A 67 -1.37 -0.45 1.33
N LYS A 68 -0.49 -1.39 1.68
CA LYS A 68 -0.61 -2.78 1.22
C LYS A 68 -1.69 -3.52 1.97
N ILE A 69 -1.72 -3.38 3.30
CA ILE A 69 -2.71 -4.06 4.14
C ILE A 69 -4.12 -3.52 3.87
N ILE A 70 -4.30 -2.20 3.85
CA ILE A 70 -5.60 -1.62 3.49
C ILE A 70 -5.99 -1.93 2.03
N GLY A 71 -5.01 -1.98 1.11
CA GLY A 71 -5.21 -2.40 -0.28
C GLY A 71 -5.72 -3.83 -0.40
N LEU A 72 -5.24 -4.74 0.45
CA LEU A 72 -5.77 -6.10 0.52
C LEU A 72 -7.21 -6.11 1.01
N ILE A 73 -7.54 -5.35 2.08
CA ILE A 73 -8.90 -5.27 2.61
C ILE A 73 -9.88 -4.75 1.54
N GLU A 74 -9.52 -3.69 0.81
CA GLU A 74 -10.31 -3.19 -0.33
C GLU A 74 -10.46 -4.23 -1.43
N LYS A 75 -9.39 -4.96 -1.75
CA LYS A 75 -9.41 -6.01 -2.79
C LYS A 75 -10.30 -7.17 -2.37
N THR A 76 -10.34 -7.51 -1.08
CA THR A 76 -11.25 -8.51 -0.52
C THR A 76 -12.71 -8.06 -0.67
N GLU A 77 -13.04 -6.79 -0.38
CA GLU A 77 -14.38 -6.27 -0.64
C GLU A 77 -14.74 -6.31 -2.14
N LYS A 78 -13.83 -5.87 -3.01
CA LYS A 78 -14.00 -5.96 -4.47
C LYS A 78 -14.23 -7.40 -4.93
N TYR A 79 -13.59 -8.39 -4.30
CA TYR A 79 -13.78 -9.80 -4.60
C TYR A 79 -15.19 -10.26 -4.26
N LEU A 80 -15.68 -9.91 -3.05
CA LEU A 80 -17.05 -10.22 -2.63
C LEU A 80 -18.09 -9.61 -3.57
N LEU A 81 -17.79 -8.44 -4.16
CA LEU A 81 -18.63 -7.76 -5.16
C LEU A 81 -18.46 -8.30 -6.59
N GLY A 82 -17.63 -9.32 -6.81
CA GLY A 82 -17.38 -9.94 -8.11
C GLY A 82 -16.51 -9.09 -9.05
N GLN A 83 -15.77 -8.11 -8.52
CA GLN A 83 -14.98 -7.14 -9.29
C GLN A 83 -13.50 -7.54 -9.45
N THR A 84 -13.04 -8.59 -8.77
CA THR A 84 -11.70 -9.19 -8.94
C THR A 84 -11.78 -10.71 -8.88
N SER A 85 -10.77 -11.40 -9.39
CA SER A 85 -10.72 -12.87 -9.37
C SER A 85 -10.17 -13.42 -8.04
N LYS A 86 -10.57 -14.66 -7.69
CA LYS A 86 -10.02 -15.39 -6.52
C LYS A 86 -8.50 -15.53 -6.62
N LYS A 87 -8.00 -15.82 -7.82
CA LYS A 87 -6.55 -15.97 -8.08
C LYS A 87 -5.79 -14.69 -7.76
N ASP A 88 -6.31 -13.54 -8.18
CA ASP A 88 -5.65 -12.25 -7.94
C ASP A 88 -5.73 -11.84 -6.48
N LEU A 89 -6.83 -12.13 -5.79
CA LEU A 89 -6.95 -11.91 -4.35
C LEU A 89 -5.92 -12.76 -3.58
N LEU A 90 -5.90 -14.08 -3.81
CA LEU A 90 -5.02 -15.00 -3.09
C LEU A 90 -3.54 -14.77 -3.38
N LYS A 91 -3.18 -14.31 -4.59
CA LYS A 91 -1.80 -13.93 -4.89
C LYS A 91 -1.31 -12.84 -3.94
N ASP A 92 -2.12 -11.81 -3.70
CA ASP A 92 -1.76 -10.69 -2.83
C ASP A 92 -1.83 -11.10 -1.36
N ALA A 93 -2.85 -11.88 -0.96
CA ALA A 93 -2.95 -12.42 0.39
C ALA A 93 -1.73 -13.26 0.78
N ASN A 94 -1.34 -14.24 -0.06
CA ASN A 94 -0.18 -15.09 0.20
C ASN A 94 1.13 -14.30 0.26
N HIS A 95 1.28 -13.26 -0.58
CA HIS A 95 2.44 -12.37 -0.49
C HIS A 95 2.43 -11.60 0.83
N LEU A 96 1.27 -11.10 1.25
CA LEU A 96 1.15 -10.26 2.44
C LEU A 96 1.23 -11.04 3.75
N ASP A 97 0.92 -12.33 3.73
CA ASP A 97 1.13 -13.24 4.84
C ASP A 97 2.62 -13.33 5.21
N VAL A 98 3.45 -13.70 4.22
CA VAL A 98 4.92 -13.75 4.38
C VAL A 98 5.49 -12.38 4.77
N PHE A 99 4.93 -11.31 4.19
CA PHE A 99 5.36 -9.95 4.53
C PHE A 99 4.98 -9.55 5.96
N ALA A 100 3.87 -10.05 6.51
CA ALA A 100 3.49 -9.80 7.89
C ALA A 100 4.40 -10.58 8.86
N ASP A 101 4.76 -11.83 8.52
CA ASP A 101 5.70 -12.67 9.28
C ASP A 101 7.05 -11.97 9.47
N ASP A 102 7.51 -11.27 8.42
CA ASP A 102 8.76 -10.52 8.46
C ASP A 102 8.80 -9.47 9.58
N TYR A 103 7.68 -9.08 10.21
CA TYR A 103 7.66 -8.08 11.30
C TYR A 103 7.25 -8.63 12.66
N MET A 104 7.09 -9.94 12.82
CA MET A 104 6.70 -10.53 14.12
C MET A 104 7.69 -10.18 15.24
N GLU A 105 8.99 -10.15 14.95
CA GLU A 105 10.03 -9.80 15.92
C GLU A 105 10.07 -8.29 16.24
N ASP A 106 9.62 -7.45 15.31
CA ASP A 106 9.64 -5.99 15.45
C ASP A 106 8.42 -5.51 16.26
N ASP A 107 7.22 -5.96 15.89
CA ASP A 107 5.98 -5.73 16.63
C ASP A 107 4.95 -6.81 16.26
N ILE A 108 4.81 -7.80 17.16
CA ILE A 108 3.86 -8.91 17.00
C ILE A 108 2.42 -8.42 16.84
N THR A 109 2.02 -7.35 17.53
CA THR A 109 0.62 -6.86 17.49
C THR A 109 0.32 -6.25 16.13
N ALA A 110 1.26 -5.46 15.60
CA ALA A 110 1.14 -4.92 14.25
C ALA A 110 1.18 -6.03 13.20
N SER A 111 2.13 -6.96 13.29
CA SER A 111 2.22 -8.12 12.38
C SER A 111 0.90 -8.90 12.32
N PHE A 112 0.31 -9.23 13.47
CA PHE A 112 -0.97 -9.91 13.48
C PHE A 112 -2.15 -9.03 13.03
N SER A 113 -2.11 -7.72 13.24
CA SER A 113 -3.08 -6.82 12.61
C SER A 113 -3.07 -6.93 11.08
N ALA A 114 -1.90 -7.14 10.45
CA ALA A 114 -1.79 -7.41 9.02
C ALA A 114 -2.30 -8.81 8.67
N LYS A 115 -1.98 -9.84 9.47
CA LYS A 115 -2.51 -11.20 9.27
C LYS A 115 -4.02 -11.29 9.35
N VAL A 116 -4.69 -10.50 10.21
CA VAL A 116 -6.17 -10.45 10.23
C VAL A 116 -6.74 -10.03 8.86
N ALA A 117 -6.08 -9.14 8.13
CA ALA A 117 -6.49 -8.79 6.76
C ALA A 117 -6.26 -9.94 5.76
N VAL A 118 -5.19 -10.71 5.95
CA VAL A 118 -4.89 -11.93 5.17
C VAL A 118 -5.95 -13.00 5.43
N HIS A 119 -6.27 -13.29 6.70
CA HIS A 119 -7.33 -14.22 7.07
C HIS A 119 -8.69 -13.79 6.51
N ALA A 120 -9.00 -12.49 6.53
CA ALA A 120 -10.21 -11.97 5.90
C ALA A 120 -10.27 -12.25 4.39
N ALA A 121 -9.15 -12.19 3.68
CA ALA A 121 -9.07 -12.56 2.27
C ALA A 121 -9.28 -14.06 2.05
N TYR A 122 -8.73 -14.91 2.92
CA TYR A 122 -8.93 -16.35 2.88
C TYR A 122 -10.40 -16.71 3.15
N ASP A 123 -11.00 -16.17 4.21
CA ASP A 123 -12.40 -16.36 4.58
C ASP A 123 -13.35 -15.96 3.44
N ALA A 124 -13.15 -14.77 2.87
CA ALA A 124 -13.97 -14.27 1.78
C ALA A 124 -13.92 -15.20 0.55
N SER A 125 -12.77 -15.84 0.31
CA SER A 125 -12.56 -16.74 -0.82
C SER A 125 -13.02 -18.18 -0.58
N SER A 126 -13.44 -18.50 0.63
CA SER A 126 -13.78 -19.84 1.09
C SER A 126 -15.29 -20.03 1.19
N ASP A 127 -15.74 -21.29 1.18
CA ASP A 127 -17.13 -21.61 1.43
C ASP A 127 -17.45 -21.45 2.93
N ALA A 128 -18.70 -21.16 3.27
CA ALA A 128 -19.11 -20.90 4.66
C ALA A 128 -18.75 -22.04 5.61
N ASP A 129 -18.93 -23.29 5.17
CA ASP A 129 -18.61 -24.47 5.98
C ASP A 129 -17.12 -24.58 6.31
N MET A 130 -16.24 -24.14 5.40
CA MET A 130 -14.79 -24.11 5.65
C MET A 130 -14.41 -23.07 6.69
N VAL A 131 -15.04 -21.89 6.65
CA VAL A 131 -14.75 -20.80 7.61
C VAL A 131 -15.33 -21.10 8.99
N ILE A 132 -16.51 -21.72 9.05
CA ILE A 132 -17.14 -22.10 10.32
C ILE A 132 -16.33 -23.19 11.02
N GLY A 133 -15.75 -24.11 10.24
CA GLY A 133 -15.02 -25.27 10.72
C GLY A 133 -15.96 -26.35 11.28
N ASP A 134 -15.62 -27.62 11.04
CA ASP A 134 -16.32 -28.81 11.54
C ASP A 134 -15.60 -29.48 12.73
N TYR A 135 -14.39 -29.02 13.06
CA TYR A 135 -13.60 -29.56 14.17
C TYR A 135 -13.88 -28.84 15.50
N ASP A 136 -14.06 -29.64 16.55
CA ASP A 136 -14.28 -29.21 17.95
C ASP A 136 -12.95 -28.80 18.61
N PHE A 137 -12.18 -27.98 17.89
CA PHE A 137 -10.93 -27.40 18.36
C PHE A 137 -11.22 -26.36 19.45
N ASP A 138 -10.53 -26.48 20.57
CA ASP A 138 -10.60 -25.53 21.67
C ASP A 138 -9.83 -24.25 21.30
N GLU A 139 -10.26 -23.10 21.81
CA GLU A 139 -9.50 -21.85 21.64
C GLU A 139 -8.16 -21.89 22.38
N GLU A 140 -7.95 -22.90 23.24
CA GLU A 140 -6.68 -23.23 23.89
C GLU A 140 -5.60 -23.76 22.91
N ILE A 141 -5.92 -23.95 21.63
CA ILE A 141 -4.91 -24.33 20.63
C ILE A 141 -3.98 -23.16 20.38
N GLU A 142 -2.69 -23.34 20.67
CA GLU A 142 -1.63 -22.35 20.50
C GLU A 142 -1.16 -22.21 19.03
N ASP A 143 -2.07 -22.33 18.05
CA ASP A 143 -1.76 -22.05 16.64
C ASP A 143 -2.66 -20.92 16.11
N PRO A 144 -2.12 -19.69 16.00
CA PRO A 144 -2.86 -18.55 15.48
C PRO A 144 -3.41 -18.72 14.06
N ASP A 145 -2.82 -19.62 13.24
CA ASP A 145 -3.29 -19.90 11.90
C ASP A 145 -4.58 -20.74 11.90
N GLU A 146 -4.86 -21.45 13.01
CA GLU A 146 -6.09 -22.25 13.20
C GLU A 146 -7.23 -21.43 13.83
N TRP A 147 -6.95 -20.23 14.32
CA TRP A 147 -7.96 -19.36 14.92
C TRP A 147 -8.85 -18.67 13.89
N ASP A 148 -10.13 -18.53 14.22
CA ASP A 148 -11.03 -17.75 13.38
C ASP A 148 -10.66 -16.25 13.40
N THR A 149 -10.91 -15.58 12.28
CA THR A 149 -10.54 -14.17 12.06
C THR A 149 -11.04 -13.23 13.14
N ALA A 150 -12.21 -13.48 13.72
CA ALA A 150 -12.75 -12.63 14.78
C ALA A 150 -12.00 -12.82 16.10
N PHE A 151 -11.54 -14.04 16.40
CA PHE A 151 -10.72 -14.30 17.60
C PHE A 151 -9.39 -13.58 17.49
N LEU A 152 -8.70 -13.78 16.36
CA LEU A 152 -7.40 -13.18 16.10
C LEU A 152 -7.47 -11.65 16.20
N ALA A 153 -8.48 -11.05 15.57
CA ALA A 153 -8.73 -9.62 15.67
C ALA A 153 -9.02 -9.16 17.11
N SER A 154 -9.73 -9.97 17.91
CA SER A 154 -9.98 -9.64 19.32
C SER A 154 -8.68 -9.59 20.12
N LEU A 155 -7.78 -10.56 19.92
CA LEU A 155 -6.49 -10.65 20.61
C LEU A 155 -5.55 -9.51 20.22
N VAL A 156 -5.52 -9.17 18.93
CA VAL A 156 -4.81 -7.98 18.43
C VAL A 156 -5.38 -6.70 19.06
N TYR A 157 -6.71 -6.61 19.19
CA TYR A 157 -7.36 -5.44 19.78
C TYR A 157 -7.12 -5.35 21.29
N ASN A 158 -7.14 -6.46 22.02
CA ASN A 158 -7.11 -6.45 23.48
C ASN A 158 -5.69 -6.63 24.08
N GLY A 159 -4.69 -6.92 23.24
CA GLY A 159 -3.29 -7.15 23.64
C GLY A 159 -2.92 -8.62 23.86
N GLY A 160 -3.90 -9.52 23.82
CA GLY A 160 -3.74 -10.95 24.07
C GLY A 160 -2.96 -11.72 23.00
N ILE A 161 -2.64 -11.09 21.86
CA ILE A 161 -1.87 -11.74 20.79
C ILE A 161 -0.39 -11.90 21.13
N VAL A 162 0.13 -11.07 22.03
CA VAL A 162 1.50 -11.18 22.56
C VAL A 162 1.57 -12.32 23.57
N ASP A 163 0.56 -12.39 24.44
CA ASP A 163 0.42 -13.31 25.55
C ASP A 163 -1.05 -13.32 25.98
N LEU A 164 -1.68 -14.50 26.02
CA LEU A 164 -3.09 -14.65 26.39
C LEU A 164 -3.37 -14.19 27.83
N ASP A 165 -2.38 -14.24 28.72
CA ASP A 165 -2.50 -13.73 30.09
C ASP A 165 -2.48 -12.19 30.15
N SER A 166 -2.13 -11.52 29.04
CA SER A 166 -2.06 -10.06 28.91
C SER A 166 -3.33 -9.44 28.32
N VAL A 167 -4.42 -10.20 28.17
CA VAL A 167 -5.71 -9.70 27.69
C VAL A 167 -6.23 -8.57 28.58
N ASP A 168 -6.50 -7.39 27.99
CA ASP A 168 -7.27 -6.33 28.64
C ASP A 168 -8.77 -6.68 28.60
N ASP A 169 -9.30 -7.16 29.72
CA ASP A 169 -10.71 -7.56 29.89
C ASP A 169 -11.71 -6.48 29.41
N ARG A 170 -11.39 -5.20 29.64
CA ARG A 170 -12.25 -4.08 29.24
C ARG A 170 -12.26 -3.94 27.72
N ARG A 171 -11.09 -3.98 27.07
CA ARG A 171 -10.99 -3.91 25.60
C ARG A 171 -11.55 -5.17 24.95
N ASN A 172 -11.39 -6.33 25.57
CA ASN A 172 -11.97 -7.59 25.10
C ASN A 172 -13.50 -7.51 25.09
N LYS A 173 -14.10 -7.07 26.20
CA LYS A 173 -15.54 -6.81 26.29
C LYS A 173 -16.01 -5.78 25.25
N GLU A 174 -15.24 -4.73 25.04
CA GLU A 174 -15.53 -3.70 24.04
C GLU A 174 -15.55 -4.27 22.61
N PHE A 175 -14.54 -5.09 22.26
CA PHE A 175 -14.46 -5.75 20.96
C PHE A 175 -15.66 -6.68 20.72
N TRP A 176 -15.98 -7.55 21.67
CA TRP A 176 -17.07 -8.52 21.48
C TRP A 176 -18.46 -7.88 21.47
N ASN A 177 -18.67 -6.83 22.26
CA ASN A 177 -19.91 -6.05 22.15
C ASN A 177 -20.04 -5.39 20.77
N TRP A 178 -18.95 -4.82 20.24
CA TRP A 178 -18.92 -4.27 18.88
C TRP A 178 -19.17 -5.35 17.81
N TYR A 179 -18.55 -6.53 17.94
CA TYR A 179 -18.71 -7.67 17.04
C TYR A 179 -20.19 -8.11 16.94
N LEU A 180 -20.83 -8.27 18.10
CA LEU A 180 -22.22 -8.71 18.21
C LEU A 180 -23.24 -7.66 17.77
N THR A 181 -22.87 -6.37 17.77
CA THR A 181 -23.79 -5.26 17.46
C THR A 181 -23.47 -4.60 16.11
N GLU A 182 -22.53 -3.66 16.10
CA GLU A 182 -22.19 -2.83 14.94
C GLU A 182 -21.61 -3.64 13.79
N CYS A 183 -20.72 -4.60 14.07
CA CYS A 183 -20.13 -5.44 13.03
C CYS A 183 -21.20 -6.31 12.35
N SER A 184 -21.96 -7.07 13.16
CA SER A 184 -23.03 -7.93 12.65
C SER A 184 -24.08 -7.16 11.84
N SER A 185 -24.53 -6.00 12.33
CA SER A 185 -25.51 -5.17 11.62
C SER A 185 -24.95 -4.55 10.34
N THR A 186 -23.70 -4.08 10.33
CA THR A 186 -23.04 -3.53 9.14
C THR A 186 -22.77 -4.61 8.09
N ALA A 187 -22.39 -5.83 8.50
CA ALA A 187 -22.17 -6.93 7.58
C ALA A 187 -23.47 -7.34 6.86
N LEU A 188 -24.59 -7.39 7.59
CA LEU A 188 -25.91 -7.73 7.06
C LEU A 188 -26.50 -6.68 6.09
N ASP A 189 -26.07 -5.43 6.19
CA ASP A 189 -26.42 -4.38 5.24
C ASP A 189 -25.60 -4.52 3.96
N LYS A 190 -26.13 -5.27 2.98
CA LYS A 190 -25.43 -5.60 1.73
C LYS A 190 -25.16 -4.38 0.82
N ASP A 191 -25.89 -3.28 1.01
CA ASP A 191 -25.74 -2.06 0.19
C ASP A 191 -24.62 -1.15 0.70
N LYS A 192 -24.19 -1.34 1.96
CA LYS A 192 -23.12 -0.56 2.57
C LYS A 192 -21.75 -1.04 2.08
N MET A 193 -20.96 -0.12 1.54
CA MET A 193 -19.53 -0.32 1.29
C MET A 193 -18.76 -0.20 2.62
N LEU A 194 -17.81 -1.10 2.84
CA LEU A 194 -17.04 -1.22 4.07
C LEU A 194 -15.76 -0.39 4.03
N THR A 195 -15.12 -0.25 2.86
CA THR A 195 -13.82 0.40 2.73
C THR A 195 -13.86 1.86 2.26
N ASN A 196 -15.04 2.43 1.99
CA ASN A 196 -15.17 3.79 1.44
C ASN A 196 -14.51 4.89 2.30
N ASP A 197 -14.49 4.72 3.61
CA ASP A 197 -13.91 5.71 4.54
C ASP A 197 -12.38 5.61 4.60
N TYR A 198 -11.81 4.50 4.13
CA TYR A 198 -10.38 4.23 4.11
C TYR A 198 -9.82 4.51 2.72
N LYS A 199 -9.87 5.76 2.28
CA LYS A 199 -9.23 6.14 1.02
C LYS A 199 -7.74 5.84 1.11
N ILE A 200 -7.25 4.98 0.23
CA ILE A 200 -5.81 4.77 0.02
C ILE A 200 -5.26 6.00 -0.70
N GLU A 201 -5.04 7.06 0.06
CA GLU A 201 -4.21 8.17 -0.37
C GLU A 201 -2.78 7.79 -0.01
N ARG A 202 -2.01 7.36 -1.02
CA ARG A 202 -0.55 7.34 -0.89
C ARG A 202 -0.16 8.76 -0.48
N PRO A 203 0.51 8.97 0.66
CA PRO A 203 0.74 10.31 1.14
C PRO A 203 1.59 11.04 0.13
N ILE A 204 1.15 12.24 -0.23
CA ILE A 204 2.03 13.20 -0.90
C ILE A 204 3.03 13.61 0.17
N TYR A 205 4.21 13.02 0.10
CA TYR A 205 5.32 13.42 0.93
C TYR A 205 5.74 14.82 0.46
N ASN A 206 5.21 15.83 1.14
CA ASN A 206 5.71 17.19 1.10
C ASN A 206 7.07 17.22 1.82
N ALA A 207 8.04 16.48 1.29
CA ALA A 207 9.41 16.57 1.75
C ALA A 207 9.89 17.98 1.45
N SER A 208 10.46 18.66 2.45
CA SER A 208 11.19 19.89 2.20
C SER A 208 12.36 19.52 1.29
N GLU A 209 12.42 20.09 0.08
CA GLU A 209 13.54 19.85 -0.83
C GLU A 209 14.85 20.09 -0.09
N GLN A 210 15.72 19.09 -0.12
CA GLN A 210 17.02 19.26 0.51
C GLN A 210 17.93 20.02 -0.44
N PRO A 211 18.72 20.99 0.05
CA PRO A 211 19.69 21.67 -0.80
C PRO A 211 20.69 20.66 -1.37
N ARG A 212 20.66 20.50 -2.71
CA ARG A 212 21.53 19.58 -3.45
C ARG A 212 22.53 20.36 -4.28
N THR A 213 23.78 19.91 -4.25
CA THR A 213 24.82 20.47 -5.13
C THR A 213 24.80 19.79 -6.50
N GLN A 214 24.31 18.54 -6.56
CA GLN A 214 24.26 17.75 -7.79
C GLN A 214 23.40 18.39 -8.90
N THR A 215 22.39 19.19 -8.53
CA THR A 215 21.51 19.91 -9.48
C THR A 215 22.25 20.86 -10.42
N HIS A 216 23.49 21.25 -10.08
CA HIS A 216 24.34 22.11 -10.90
C HIS A 216 25.50 21.36 -11.56
N GLU A 217 25.66 20.05 -11.33
CA GLU A 217 26.77 19.27 -11.91
C GLU A 217 26.68 19.16 -13.43
N TYR A 218 25.48 19.34 -14.00
CA TYR A 218 25.30 19.31 -15.45
C TYR A 218 26.05 20.41 -16.19
N VAL A 219 26.47 21.50 -15.53
CA VAL A 219 27.33 22.54 -16.13
C VAL A 219 28.82 22.35 -15.83
N ASN A 220 29.16 21.49 -14.87
CA ASN A 220 30.54 21.26 -14.42
C ASN A 220 31.13 19.95 -14.95
N ASN A 221 30.32 19.13 -15.63
CA ASN A 221 30.72 17.84 -16.19
C ASN A 221 30.55 17.84 -17.72
N ASP A 222 31.66 17.84 -18.47
CA ASP A 222 31.69 17.89 -19.93
C ASP A 222 30.89 16.78 -20.60
N LYS A 223 30.88 15.58 -20.00
CA LYS A 223 30.14 14.43 -20.52
C LYS A 223 28.64 14.65 -20.36
N VAL A 224 28.21 15.13 -19.20
CA VAL A 224 26.79 15.46 -18.94
C VAL A 224 26.33 16.61 -19.84
N MET A 225 27.14 17.66 -19.99
CA MET A 225 26.87 18.75 -20.94
C MET A 225 26.67 18.24 -22.37
N SER A 226 27.56 17.36 -22.84
CA SER A 226 27.47 16.78 -24.18
C SER A 226 26.21 15.95 -24.39
N LEU A 227 25.76 15.19 -23.38
CA LEU A 227 24.50 14.43 -23.43
C LEU A 227 23.30 15.38 -23.50
N PHE A 228 23.30 16.45 -22.70
CA PHE A 228 22.23 17.45 -22.75
C PHE A 228 22.18 18.22 -24.08
N ASN A 229 23.32 18.57 -24.68
CA ASN A 229 23.36 19.23 -25.98
C ASN A 229 22.76 18.35 -27.08
N GLN A 230 22.94 17.02 -26.99
CA GLN A 230 22.31 16.07 -27.91
C GLN A 230 20.79 16.01 -27.71
N LEU A 231 20.33 15.94 -26.45
CA LEU A 231 18.89 15.99 -26.13
C LEU A 231 18.25 17.31 -26.60
N GLU A 232 18.90 18.44 -26.36
CA GLU A 232 18.45 19.76 -26.81
C GLU A 232 18.24 19.81 -28.32
N ASN A 233 19.19 19.26 -29.09
CA ASN A 233 19.09 19.17 -30.54
C ASN A 233 17.91 18.29 -30.98
N ILE A 234 17.70 17.14 -30.32
CA ILE A 234 16.56 16.26 -30.58
C ILE A 234 15.25 17.01 -30.31
N PHE A 235 15.11 17.63 -29.13
CA PHE A 235 13.89 18.30 -28.71
C PHE A 235 13.59 19.53 -29.57
N THR A 236 14.60 20.32 -29.92
CA THR A 236 14.47 21.46 -30.83
C THR A 236 14.00 21.04 -32.23
N LYS A 237 14.47 19.89 -32.73
CA LYS A 237 13.99 19.31 -34.00
C LYS A 237 12.53 18.87 -33.92
N ILE A 238 12.13 18.22 -32.83
CA ILE A 238 10.73 17.82 -32.59
C ILE A 238 9.84 19.07 -32.55
N LEU A 239 10.20 20.05 -31.72
CA LEU A 239 9.49 21.31 -31.55
C LEU A 239 9.29 22.04 -32.88
N SER A 240 10.36 22.21 -33.66
CA SER A 240 10.33 22.92 -34.94
C SER A 240 9.55 22.17 -36.03
N TYR A 241 9.69 20.85 -36.12
CA TYR A 241 8.95 20.03 -37.09
C TYR A 241 7.45 20.06 -36.81
N ALA A 242 7.06 19.93 -35.55
CA ALA A 242 5.66 19.89 -35.13
C ALA A 242 5.01 21.30 -35.04
N LYS A 243 5.82 22.36 -35.09
CA LYS A 243 5.40 23.77 -34.98
C LYS A 243 4.66 24.05 -33.66
N TRP A 244 5.26 23.59 -32.57
CA TRP A 244 4.79 23.85 -31.21
C TRP A 244 5.50 25.06 -30.60
N ASP A 245 4.91 25.67 -29.58
CA ASP A 245 5.50 26.78 -28.84
C ASP A 245 6.50 26.30 -27.78
N VAL A 246 6.16 25.20 -27.11
CA VAL A 246 6.96 24.57 -26.04
C VAL A 246 6.84 23.05 -26.16
N PHE A 247 7.93 22.33 -25.88
CA PHE A 247 7.98 20.89 -25.75
C PHE A 247 8.50 20.53 -24.36
N ILE A 248 7.79 19.64 -23.68
CA ILE A 248 8.01 19.26 -22.28
C ILE A 248 8.20 17.73 -22.24
N PHE A 249 9.28 17.30 -21.60
CA PHE A 249 9.60 15.89 -21.41
C PHE A 249 9.97 15.65 -19.95
N ASP A 250 9.14 14.86 -19.27
CA ASP A 250 9.32 14.50 -17.86
C ASP A 250 9.80 13.04 -17.81
N ALA A 251 11.08 12.86 -17.48
CA ALA A 251 11.72 11.56 -17.43
C ALA A 251 11.77 11.06 -15.97
N TYR A 252 11.07 9.97 -15.68
CA TYR A 252 11.09 9.31 -14.37
C TYR A 252 11.92 8.03 -14.45
N ARG A 253 12.95 7.91 -13.60
CA ARG A 253 13.83 6.74 -13.63
C ARG A 253 14.17 6.25 -12.23
N VAL A 254 13.72 5.04 -11.93
CA VAL A 254 13.94 4.36 -10.65
C VAL A 254 14.51 2.96 -10.93
N ALA A 255 15.75 2.73 -10.52
CA ALA A 255 16.53 1.54 -10.81
C ALA A 255 16.61 1.23 -12.32
N LYS A 256 15.99 0.12 -12.73
CA LYS A 256 15.91 -0.32 -14.13
C LYS A 256 14.58 0.03 -14.79
N VAL A 257 13.64 0.59 -14.04
CA VAL A 257 12.30 0.98 -14.52
C VAL A 257 12.35 2.46 -14.91
N SER A 258 11.73 2.77 -16.05
CA SER A 258 11.54 4.14 -16.51
C SER A 258 10.09 4.37 -16.92
N TYR A 259 9.65 5.61 -16.75
CA TYR A 259 8.36 6.10 -17.20
C TYR A 259 8.56 7.53 -17.72
N ASP A 260 7.91 7.88 -18.82
CA ASP A 260 8.08 9.18 -19.46
C ASP A 260 6.71 9.82 -19.71
N GLU A 261 6.57 11.09 -19.37
CA GLU A 261 5.43 11.91 -19.80
C GLU A 261 5.91 12.94 -20.81
N VAL A 262 5.21 13.03 -21.94
CA VAL A 262 5.57 13.97 -23.01
C VAL A 262 4.38 14.87 -23.27
N SER A 263 4.64 16.17 -23.29
CA SER A 263 3.62 17.18 -23.53
C SER A 263 4.15 18.29 -24.43
N TYR A 264 3.25 19.05 -25.04
CA TYR A 264 3.61 20.25 -25.78
C TYR A 264 2.61 21.37 -25.54
N CYS A 265 3.06 22.61 -25.67
CA CYS A 265 2.19 23.77 -25.69
C CYS A 265 2.02 24.28 -27.13
N LYS A 266 0.79 24.59 -27.49
CA LYS A 266 0.47 25.29 -28.73
C LYS A 266 -0.64 26.30 -28.46
N ASP A 267 -0.44 27.54 -28.90
CA ASP A 267 -1.40 28.64 -28.73
C ASP A 267 -1.81 28.84 -27.26
N GLY A 268 -0.88 28.59 -26.32
CA GLY A 268 -1.08 28.73 -24.88
C GLY A 268 -1.78 27.55 -24.18
N VAL A 269 -2.09 26.47 -24.90
CA VAL A 269 -2.73 25.26 -24.34
C VAL A 269 -1.74 24.11 -24.31
N ILE A 270 -1.69 23.37 -23.19
CA ILE A 270 -0.85 22.17 -23.03
C ILE A 270 -1.64 20.94 -23.51
N HIS A 271 -0.95 20.08 -24.24
CA HIS A 271 -1.49 18.84 -24.80
C HIS A 271 -0.53 17.68 -24.54
N ASP A 272 -1.08 16.53 -24.19
CA ASP A 272 -0.32 15.29 -24.10
C ASP A 272 0.17 14.87 -25.48
N CYS A 273 1.36 14.26 -25.50
CA CYS A 273 2.02 13.78 -26.70
C CYS A 273 2.44 12.33 -26.52
N ASN A 274 2.25 11.52 -27.56
CA ASN A 274 2.83 10.19 -27.61
C ASN A 274 3.95 10.17 -28.66
N LEU A 275 5.18 10.01 -28.19
CA LEU A 275 6.31 9.72 -29.07
C LEU A 275 6.36 8.22 -29.38
N SER A 276 7.01 7.87 -30.49
CA SER A 276 7.22 6.46 -30.82
C SER A 276 8.14 5.80 -29.79
N VAL A 277 7.91 4.51 -29.51
CA VAL A 277 8.71 3.73 -28.57
C VAL A 277 10.21 3.79 -28.89
N THR A 278 10.58 3.78 -30.17
CA THR A 278 11.99 3.89 -30.58
C THR A 278 12.61 5.23 -30.19
N VAL A 279 11.87 6.33 -30.29
CA VAL A 279 12.34 7.66 -29.87
C VAL A 279 12.48 7.72 -28.36
N LEU A 280 11.48 7.22 -27.63
CA LEU A 280 11.52 7.16 -26.16
C LEU A 280 12.71 6.33 -25.66
N MET A 281 12.94 5.13 -26.21
CA MET A 281 14.10 4.30 -25.86
C MET A 281 15.43 4.99 -26.19
N HIS A 282 15.49 5.77 -27.27
CA HIS A 282 16.69 6.52 -27.60
C HIS A 282 16.97 7.61 -26.57
N ILE A 283 15.94 8.38 -26.19
CA ILE A 283 16.02 9.43 -25.16
C ILE A 283 16.41 8.82 -23.81
N ASP A 284 15.78 7.71 -23.40
CA ASP A 284 16.02 7.03 -22.12
C ASP A 284 17.50 6.63 -21.93
N ASN A 285 18.19 6.25 -23.01
CA ASN A 285 19.63 5.97 -22.94
C ASN A 285 20.44 7.20 -22.49
N PHE A 286 20.10 8.40 -22.97
CA PHE A 286 20.74 9.62 -22.50
C PHE A 286 20.41 9.89 -21.04
N ILE A 287 19.15 9.74 -20.63
CA ILE A 287 18.72 9.98 -19.25
C ILE A 287 19.43 9.04 -18.27
N ARG A 288 19.54 7.75 -18.62
CA ARG A 288 20.30 6.77 -17.84
C ARG A 288 21.75 7.20 -17.66
N ASP A 289 22.40 7.62 -18.75
CA ASP A 289 23.81 7.98 -18.73
C ASP A 289 24.01 9.31 -17.97
N ILE A 290 23.11 10.28 -18.10
CA ILE A 290 23.08 11.51 -17.30
C ILE A 290 22.95 11.19 -15.81
N LYS A 291 21.96 10.36 -15.42
CA LYS A 291 21.77 9.94 -14.01
C LYS A 291 23.03 9.31 -13.44
N LYS A 292 23.67 8.41 -14.20
CA LYS A 292 24.89 7.75 -13.79
C LYS A 292 26.03 8.74 -13.59
N GLU A 293 26.30 9.60 -14.57
CA GLU A 293 27.42 10.55 -14.50
C GLU A 293 27.23 11.58 -13.41
N MET A 294 26.01 12.12 -13.24
CA MET A 294 25.70 13.07 -12.16
C MET A 294 25.87 12.43 -10.78
N TYR A 295 25.43 11.17 -10.62
CA TYR A 295 25.66 10.41 -9.39
C TYR A 295 27.15 10.20 -9.11
N GLU A 296 27.95 9.81 -10.11
CA GLU A 296 29.38 9.60 -9.93
C GLU A 296 30.13 10.88 -9.51
N SER A 297 29.65 12.06 -9.92
CA SER A 297 30.19 13.36 -9.48
C SER A 297 29.89 13.68 -8.01
N LYS A 298 28.74 13.24 -7.48
CA LYS A 298 28.28 13.53 -6.10
C LYS A 298 27.53 12.34 -5.49
N LYS A 299 28.25 11.27 -5.18
CA LYS A 299 27.64 10.01 -4.71
C LYS A 299 26.85 10.17 -3.42
N GLU A 300 27.32 11.03 -2.52
CA GLU A 300 26.70 11.24 -1.21
C GLU A 300 25.24 11.70 -1.30
N GLU A 301 24.86 12.37 -2.40
CA GLU A 301 23.51 12.89 -2.63
C GLU A 301 22.57 11.85 -3.28
N GLY A 302 23.10 10.77 -3.89
CA GLY A 302 22.30 9.79 -4.64
C GLY A 302 21.92 10.26 -6.04
N GLY A 303 21.10 9.48 -6.75
CA GLY A 303 20.59 9.82 -8.09
C GLY A 303 19.22 10.50 -8.05
N PHE A 304 18.92 11.33 -9.05
CA PHE A 304 17.59 11.92 -9.22
C PHE A 304 16.54 10.85 -9.55
N TYR A 305 15.28 11.12 -9.20
CA TYR A 305 14.13 10.28 -9.56
C TYR A 305 13.39 10.82 -10.77
N GLU A 306 13.42 12.13 -10.97
CA GLU A 306 12.76 12.83 -12.07
C GLU A 306 13.72 13.88 -12.67
N LEU A 307 13.70 13.97 -13.99
CA LEU A 307 14.33 15.03 -14.78
C LEU A 307 13.29 15.60 -15.74
N LYS A 308 12.82 16.81 -15.42
CA LYS A 308 11.93 17.61 -16.27
C LYS A 308 12.76 18.46 -17.20
N MET A 309 12.42 18.41 -18.48
CA MET A 309 13.13 19.12 -19.52
C MET A 309 12.15 19.89 -20.40
N THR A 310 12.39 21.18 -20.55
CA THR A 310 11.53 22.06 -21.34
C THR A 310 12.35 22.78 -22.40
N VAL A 311 11.93 22.69 -23.66
CA VAL A 311 12.46 23.54 -24.74
C VAL A 311 11.35 24.44 -25.28
N ASN A 312 11.63 25.73 -25.39
CA ASN A 312 10.71 26.69 -25.99
C ASN A 312 11.16 27.10 -27.40
N LYS A 313 10.27 27.77 -28.15
CA LYS A 313 10.55 28.24 -29.51
C LYS A 313 11.67 29.28 -29.62
N ASN A 314 12.07 29.90 -28.51
CA ASN A 314 13.19 30.83 -28.46
C ASN A 314 14.54 30.11 -28.29
N GLY A 315 14.52 28.80 -28.05
CA GLY A 315 15.71 27.97 -27.85
C GLY A 315 16.13 27.86 -26.39
N ASP A 316 15.34 28.33 -25.43
CA ASP A 316 15.68 28.12 -24.01
C ASP A 316 15.44 26.65 -23.66
N PHE A 317 16.48 25.99 -23.15
CA PHE A 317 16.45 24.61 -22.70
C PHE A 317 16.62 24.51 -21.18
N VAL A 318 15.50 24.38 -20.48
CA VAL A 318 15.43 24.31 -19.02
C VAL A 318 15.47 22.85 -18.57
N LYS A 319 16.22 22.59 -17.48
CA LYS A 319 16.33 21.28 -16.83
C LYS A 319 16.02 21.44 -15.35
N GLU A 320 15.12 20.63 -14.84
CA GLU A 320 14.73 20.62 -13.43
C GLU A 320 14.85 19.18 -12.93
N PHE A 321 15.50 19.01 -11.79
CA PHE A 321 15.77 17.70 -11.21
C PHE A 321 15.00 17.56 -9.90
N ASN A 322 14.36 16.42 -9.71
CA ASN A 322 13.73 16.07 -8.45
C ASN A 322 14.34 14.79 -7.89
N TYR A 323 14.77 14.89 -6.64
CA TYR A 323 15.44 13.84 -5.87
C TYR A 323 14.68 13.44 -4.60
N ASP A 324 13.79 14.31 -4.14
CA ASP A 324 13.25 14.31 -2.77
C ASP A 324 11.74 14.20 -2.73
N VAL A 325 11.04 14.64 -3.78
CA VAL A 325 9.58 14.68 -3.81
C VAL A 325 9.06 13.44 -4.53
N ARG A 326 8.28 12.62 -3.81
CA ARG A 326 7.58 11.48 -4.42
C ARG A 326 6.27 11.97 -5.06
N VAL A 327 6.37 12.62 -6.22
CA VAL A 327 5.22 13.16 -6.98
C VAL A 327 4.24 12.05 -7.39
N GLU A 328 3.02 12.43 -7.76
CA GLU A 328 1.93 11.49 -8.07
C GLU A 328 2.32 10.42 -9.11
N VAL A 329 3.09 10.81 -10.14
CA VAL A 329 3.59 9.88 -11.15
C VAL A 329 4.54 8.83 -10.57
N LEU A 330 5.49 9.25 -9.72
CA LEU A 330 6.38 8.34 -8.99
C LEU A 330 5.61 7.40 -8.05
N GLN A 331 4.47 7.84 -7.55
CA GLN A 331 3.59 7.00 -6.73
C GLN A 331 2.78 6.01 -7.57
N LYS A 332 2.38 6.35 -8.80
CA LYS A 332 1.52 5.47 -9.61
C LYS A 332 2.30 4.48 -10.47
N ALA A 333 3.43 4.91 -11.01
CA ALA A 333 4.18 4.15 -12.01
C ALA A 333 5.24 3.22 -11.41
N PHE A 334 5.58 3.36 -10.12
CA PHE A 334 6.68 2.64 -9.48
C PHE A 334 6.27 2.01 -8.15
N ASP A 335 6.81 0.82 -7.89
CA ASP A 335 6.63 0.09 -6.64
C ASP A 335 7.72 0.43 -5.63
N ASP A 336 7.44 0.23 -4.34
CA ASP A 336 8.42 0.46 -3.27
C ASP A 336 9.72 -0.35 -3.48
N TYR A 337 9.65 -1.52 -4.12
CA TYR A 337 10.82 -2.33 -4.45
C TYR A 337 11.75 -1.65 -5.47
N ASP A 338 11.20 -0.90 -6.44
CA ASP A 338 12.01 -0.17 -7.42
C ASP A 338 12.90 0.85 -6.70
N PHE A 339 12.35 1.56 -5.71
CA PHE A 339 13.10 2.54 -4.92
C PHE A 339 14.18 1.88 -4.06
N THR A 340 13.91 0.68 -3.52
CA THR A 340 14.95 -0.06 -2.81
C THR A 340 16.08 -0.53 -3.71
N ASP A 341 15.77 -0.97 -4.92
CA ASP A 341 16.78 -1.37 -5.88
C ASP A 341 17.55 -0.15 -6.42
N ASP A 342 16.87 0.99 -6.58
CA ASP A 342 17.53 2.25 -6.94
C ASP A 342 18.51 2.68 -5.85
N PHE A 343 18.12 2.57 -4.57
CA PHE A 343 19.01 2.87 -3.44
C PHE A 343 20.24 1.95 -3.39
N LYS A 344 20.12 0.68 -3.79
CA LYS A 344 21.29 -0.22 -3.88
C LYS A 344 22.26 0.17 -5.01
N ILE A 345 21.74 0.72 -6.11
CA ILE A 345 22.54 1.16 -7.26
C ILE A 345 23.13 2.55 -7.02
N TYR A 346 22.34 3.44 -6.43
CA TYR A 346 22.63 4.84 -6.16
C TYR A 346 22.44 5.17 -4.67
N PRO A 347 23.23 4.55 -3.77
CA PRO A 347 23.14 4.81 -2.34
C PRO A 347 23.40 6.28 -2.06
N ARG A 348 22.77 6.80 -1.00
CA ARG A 348 22.93 8.18 -0.56
C ARG A 348 23.09 8.23 0.95
N THR A 349 23.81 9.23 1.43
CA THR A 349 24.05 9.39 2.87
C THR A 349 22.76 9.72 3.60
N LYS A 350 22.64 9.31 4.87
CA LYS A 350 21.45 9.51 5.71
C LYS A 350 20.84 10.90 5.65
N LYS A 351 21.67 11.95 5.55
CA LYS A 351 21.16 13.33 5.42
C LYS A 351 20.28 13.51 4.18
N PHE A 352 20.61 12.90 3.04
CA PHE A 352 19.93 13.05 1.73
C PHE A 352 18.84 12.00 1.46
N ILE A 353 18.45 11.24 2.47
CA ILE A 353 17.35 10.27 2.36
C ILE A 353 16.07 11.00 2.74
N PRO A 354 15.13 11.22 1.80
CA PRO A 354 13.84 11.79 2.15
C PRO A 354 13.04 10.81 3.01
N ASP A 355 12.16 11.33 3.87
CA ASP A 355 11.42 10.51 4.87
C ASP A 355 10.69 9.32 4.24
N TRP A 356 10.07 9.52 3.08
CA TRP A 356 9.37 8.46 2.36
C TRP A 356 10.27 7.32 1.91
N LEU A 357 11.50 7.64 1.52
CA LEU A 357 12.48 6.64 1.14
C LEU A 357 13.00 5.94 2.39
N ALA A 358 13.26 6.68 3.47
CA ALA A 358 13.64 6.09 4.75
C ALA A 358 12.58 5.08 5.23
N ASP A 359 11.29 5.39 5.10
CA ASP A 359 10.20 4.49 5.47
C ASP A 359 10.11 3.26 4.56
N ILE A 360 10.34 3.40 3.25
CA ILE A 360 10.48 2.25 2.35
C ILE A 360 11.67 1.37 2.75
N LEU A 361 12.84 1.97 3.00
CA LEU A 361 14.07 1.25 3.31
C LEU A 361 13.97 0.51 4.64
N LYS A 362 13.37 1.14 5.68
CA LYS A 362 13.05 0.50 6.96
C LYS A 362 12.13 -0.70 6.76
N ARG A 363 11.01 -0.52 6.04
CA ARG A 363 10.09 -1.62 5.71
C ARG A 363 10.85 -2.76 5.03
N LYS A 364 11.79 -2.47 4.13
CA LYS A 364 12.54 -3.50 3.41
C LYS A 364 13.80 -4.00 4.12
N ARG A 365 14.01 -3.64 5.40
CA ARG A 365 15.17 -4.03 6.21
C ARG A 365 16.50 -3.70 5.53
N ILE A 366 16.54 -2.58 4.81
CA ILE A 366 17.75 -2.06 4.18
C ILE A 366 18.40 -1.07 5.13
N SER A 367 19.66 -1.27 5.46
CA SER A 367 20.45 -0.36 6.28
C SER A 367 20.88 0.88 5.48
N PHE A 368 20.84 2.05 6.13
CA PHE A 368 21.19 3.34 5.52
C PHE A 368 21.69 4.40 6.52
#